data_AF-A0A1M7AG95-F1
#
_entry.id   AF-A0A1M7AG95-F1
#
_cell.length_a   1.000
_cell.length_b   1.000
_cell.length_c   1.000
_cell.angle_alpha   90.00
_cell.angle_beta   90.00
_cell.angle_gamma   90.00
#
_symmetry.space_group_name_H-M   'P 1'
#
loop_
_entity.id
_entity.type
_entity.pdbx_description
1 polymer ?
#
loop_
_entity_poly.entity_id
_entity_poly.type
_entity_poly.pdbx_seq_one_letter_code
_entity_poly.pdbx_strand_id
1 'polypeptide(L)'
;MIRKIIINLITALVFFPLVLLSKDWKNILYSNYQYYDTHYTTLKEYISVLLYVNSYPLTSFIFLIFILLPFQLIKDYHYKKGEKISYIKKVGILSLIIAGFIIFIGTFTNIWTHPWWHNFIHVFYSLFLSLIFTTILYFLIDRYVERSHED
;
A
#
# COMPACT_ATOMS: atom_id res chain seq x y z
N MET A 1 -12.36 -17.65 -1.90
CA MET A 1 -11.47 -17.38 -0.74
C MET A 1 -9.99 -17.38 -1.16
N ILE A 2 -9.46 -18.45 -1.75
CA ILE A 2 -8.06 -18.56 -2.22
C ILE A 2 -7.63 -17.39 -3.12
N ARG A 3 -8.44 -17.02 -4.11
CA ARG A 3 -8.16 -15.87 -5.01
C ARG A 3 -7.87 -14.57 -4.24
N LYS A 4 -8.66 -14.25 -3.20
CA LYS A 4 -8.47 -13.04 -2.38
C LYS A 4 -7.12 -13.06 -1.66
N ILE A 5 -6.75 -14.21 -1.09
CA ILE A 5 -5.48 -14.40 -0.39
C ILE A 5 -4.31 -14.20 -1.36
N ILE A 6 -4.35 -14.85 -2.52
CA ILE A 6 -3.31 -14.73 -3.55
C ILE A 6 -3.16 -13.28 -4.01
N ILE A 7 -4.27 -12.59 -4.30
CA ILE A 7 -4.20 -11.20 -4.76
C ILE A 7 -3.67 -10.28 -3.66
N ASN A 8 -4.06 -10.47 -2.40
CA ASN A 8 -3.49 -9.68 -1.29
C ASN A 8 -1.99 -9.94 -1.12
N LEU A 9 -1.53 -11.19 -1.25
CA LEU A 9 -0.10 -11.52 -1.25
C LEU A 9 0.64 -10.84 -2.41
N ILE A 10 0.12 -10.89 -3.63
CA ILE A 10 0.71 -10.21 -4.79
C ILE A 10 0.69 -8.69 -4.58
N THR A 11 -0.40 -8.13 -4.06
CA THR A 11 -0.53 -6.70 -3.76
C THR A 11 0.53 -6.25 -2.76
N ALA A 12 0.76 -7.02 -1.71
CA ALA A 12 1.76 -6.70 -0.70
C ALA A 12 3.21 -6.96 -1.13
N LEU A 13 3.49 -8.06 -1.84
CA LEU A 13 4.86 -8.47 -2.17
C LEU A 13 5.36 -7.90 -3.49
N VAL A 14 4.47 -7.47 -4.39
CA VAL A 14 4.83 -6.96 -5.71
C VAL A 14 4.45 -5.49 -5.86
N PHE A 15 3.16 -5.17 -5.73
CA PHE A 15 2.69 -3.80 -5.99
C PHE A 15 3.17 -2.81 -4.94
N PHE A 16 3.19 -3.19 -3.66
CA PHE A 16 3.63 -2.29 -2.60
C PHE A 16 5.11 -1.89 -2.69
N PRO A 17 6.07 -2.81 -2.89
CA PRO A 17 7.45 -2.45 -3.16
C PRO A 17 7.60 -1.51 -4.37
N LEU A 18 6.85 -1.73 -5.46
CA LEU A 18 6.90 -0.83 -6.62
C LEU A 18 6.49 0.60 -6.26
N VAL A 19 5.47 0.76 -5.41
CA VAL A 19 5.05 2.07 -4.90
C VAL A 19 6.09 2.68 -3.96
N LEU A 20 6.72 1.89 -3.09
CA LEU A 20 7.81 2.37 -2.22
C LEU A 20 9.03 2.86 -3.02
N LEU A 21 9.35 2.17 -4.11
CA LEU A 21 10.45 2.52 -5.00
C LEU A 21 10.12 3.69 -5.94
N SER A 22 8.91 4.27 -5.87
CA SER A 22 8.49 5.37 -6.75
C SER A 22 9.42 6.59 -6.72
N LYS A 23 10.03 6.88 -5.56
CA LYS A 23 11.03 7.95 -5.41
C LYS A 23 12.30 7.72 -6.25
N ASP A 24 12.62 6.45 -6.53
CA ASP A 24 13.81 6.02 -7.26
C ASP A 24 13.50 5.72 -8.75
N TRP A 25 12.23 5.86 -9.19
CA TRP A 25 11.85 5.55 -10.57
C TRP A 25 12.57 6.41 -11.61
N LYS A 26 12.90 7.67 -11.30
CA LYS A 26 13.70 8.52 -12.18
C LYS A 26 15.05 7.85 -12.48
N ASN A 27 15.74 7.40 -11.44
CA ASN A 27 17.04 6.75 -11.56
C ASN A 27 16.95 5.42 -12.32
N ILE A 28 15.89 4.65 -12.08
CA ILE A 28 15.62 3.41 -12.81
C ILE A 28 15.38 3.68 -14.31
N LEU A 29 14.53 4.65 -14.65
CA LEU A 29 14.10 4.92 -16.02
C LEU A 29 15.20 5.57 -16.87
N TYR A 30 16.05 6.41 -16.29
CA TYR A 30 17.17 7.04 -16.98
C TYR A 30 18.47 6.24 -16.92
N SER A 31 18.42 4.99 -16.45
CA SER A 31 19.60 4.14 -16.24
C SER A 31 20.69 4.79 -15.38
N ASN A 32 20.29 5.71 -14.49
CA ASN A 32 21.16 6.37 -13.54
C ASN A 32 21.09 5.63 -12.20
N TYR A 33 21.77 4.48 -12.11
CA TYR A 33 21.73 3.59 -10.95
C TYR A 33 22.57 4.12 -9.78
N GLN A 34 22.21 5.28 -9.26
CA GLN A 34 22.89 5.92 -8.14
C GLN A 34 22.03 5.83 -6.88
N TYR A 35 22.65 5.41 -5.77
CA TYR A 35 22.08 5.47 -4.43
C TYR A 35 23.07 6.17 -3.51
N TYR A 36 22.70 7.35 -3.01
CA TYR A 36 23.62 8.27 -2.31
C TYR A 36 24.90 8.48 -3.14
N ASP A 37 26.06 8.15 -2.57
CA ASP A 37 27.37 8.34 -3.18
C ASP A 37 27.86 7.12 -3.99
N THR A 38 27.07 6.05 -4.03
CA THR A 38 27.44 4.79 -4.70
C THR A 38 26.72 4.64 -6.03
N HIS A 39 27.48 4.33 -7.08
CA HIS A 39 26.94 3.98 -8.40
C HIS A 39 27.00 2.47 -8.63
N TYR A 40 25.88 1.87 -9.06
CA TYR A 40 25.75 0.46 -9.39
C TYR A 40 25.83 0.23 -10.88
N THR A 41 26.36 -0.92 -11.28
CA THR A 41 26.61 -1.24 -12.69
C THR A 41 25.37 -1.79 -13.40
N THR A 42 24.51 -2.49 -12.66
CA THR A 42 23.33 -3.14 -13.23
C THR A 42 22.05 -2.74 -12.50
N LEU A 43 20.94 -2.75 -13.25
CA LEU A 43 19.60 -2.53 -12.68
C LEU A 43 19.27 -3.54 -11.58
N LYS A 44 19.72 -4.79 -11.73
CA LYS A 44 19.50 -5.86 -10.76
C LYS A 44 20.17 -5.54 -9.42
N GLU A 45 21.43 -5.11 -9.44
CA GLU A 45 22.15 -4.68 -8.23
C GLU A 45 21.46 -3.50 -7.58
N TYR A 46 21.10 -2.49 -8.38
CA TYR A 46 20.42 -1.29 -7.91
C TYR A 46 19.09 -1.62 -7.21
N ILE A 47 18.21 -2.38 -7.86
CA ILE A 47 16.93 -2.80 -7.27
C ILE A 47 17.16 -3.65 -6.01
N SER A 48 18.16 -4.55 -6.02
CA SER A 48 18.45 -5.40 -4.85
C SER A 48 18.82 -4.58 -3.62
N VAL A 49 19.66 -3.54 -3.81
CA VAL A 49 20.01 -2.61 -2.74
C VAL A 49 18.79 -1.81 -2.28
N LEU A 50 17.99 -1.28 -3.21
CA LEU A 50 16.80 -0.53 -2.85
C LEU A 50 15.80 -1.38 -2.05
N LEU A 51 15.59 -2.64 -2.46
CA LEU A 51 14.75 -3.58 -1.73
C LEU A 51 15.30 -3.87 -0.33
N TYR A 52 16.61 -4.10 -0.21
CA TYR A 52 17.27 -4.35 1.06
C TYR A 52 17.12 -3.16 2.03
N VAL A 53 17.39 -1.93 1.57
CA VAL A 53 17.32 -0.74 2.43
C VAL A 53 15.87 -0.45 2.86
N ASN A 54 14.88 -0.74 2.01
CA ASN A 54 13.47 -0.67 2.39
C ASN A 54 12.99 -1.90 3.19
N SER A 55 13.92 -2.72 3.71
CA SER A 55 13.65 -3.89 4.54
C SER A 55 12.67 -4.89 3.90
N TYR A 56 12.72 -5.05 2.57
CA TYR A 56 11.96 -6.08 1.88
C TYR A 56 12.49 -7.47 2.28
N PRO A 57 11.62 -8.47 2.55
CA PRO A 57 10.15 -8.47 2.42
C PRO A 57 9.39 -8.09 3.71
N LEU A 58 10.08 -7.72 4.80
CA LEU A 58 9.45 -7.44 6.08
C LEU A 58 8.42 -6.32 6.00
N THR A 59 8.75 -5.21 5.31
CA THR A 59 7.82 -4.09 5.11
C THR A 59 6.57 -4.49 4.33
N SER A 60 6.69 -5.39 3.35
CA SER A 60 5.56 -5.98 2.65
C SER A 60 4.68 -6.83 3.55
N PHE A 61 5.26 -7.63 4.44
CA PHE A 61 4.47 -8.41 5.42
C PHE A 61 3.75 -7.51 6.43
N ILE A 62 4.41 -6.45 6.89
CA ILE A 62 3.79 -5.45 7.76
C ILE A 62 2.60 -4.80 7.04
N PHE A 63 2.77 -4.38 5.78
CA PHE A 63 1.67 -3.82 4.98
C PHE A 63 0.52 -4.82 4.80
N LEU A 64 0.82 -6.10 4.53
CA LEU A 64 -0.19 -7.14 4.41
C LEU A 64 -1.02 -7.29 5.69
N ILE A 65 -0.35 -7.40 6.85
CA ILE A 65 -0.98 -7.70 8.14
C ILE A 65 -1.73 -6.49 8.69
N PHE A 66 -1.12 -5.30 8.66
CA PHE A 66 -1.67 -4.12 9.32
C PHE A 66 -2.54 -3.25 8.41
N ILE A 67 -2.46 -3.41 7.08
CA ILE A 67 -3.24 -2.60 6.13
C ILE A 67 -4.22 -3.47 5.34
N LEU A 68 -3.73 -4.44 4.54
CA LEU A 68 -4.60 -5.18 3.62
C LEU A 68 -5.56 -6.13 4.35
N LEU A 69 -5.08 -6.82 5.38
CA LEU A 69 -5.88 -7.77 6.15
C LEU A 69 -7.06 -7.08 6.87
N PRO A 70 -6.89 -6.02 7.67
CA PRO A 70 -8.02 -5.33 8.30
C PRO A 70 -8.96 -4.72 7.26
N PHE A 71 -8.44 -4.18 6.15
CA PHE A 71 -9.27 -3.69 5.06
C PHE A 71 -10.16 -4.80 4.47
N GLN A 72 -9.60 -5.98 4.24
CA GLN A 72 -10.34 -7.12 3.71
C GLN A 72 -11.36 -7.67 4.72
N LEU A 73 -11.02 -7.71 6.01
CA LEU A 73 -11.95 -8.13 7.07
C LEU A 73 -13.18 -7.20 7.17
N ILE A 74 -12.97 -5.88 7.09
CA ILE A 74 -14.07 -4.91 7.12
C ILE A 74 -14.99 -5.11 5.91
N LYS A 75 -14.43 -5.30 4.72
CA LYS A 75 -15.21 -5.59 3.50
C LYS A 75 -16.01 -6.88 3.64
N ASP A 76 -15.36 -7.96 4.09
CA ASP A 76 -16.02 -9.26 4.25
C ASP A 76 -17.12 -9.21 5.33
N TYR A 77 -16.97 -8.39 6.37
CA TYR A 77 -18.02 -8.16 7.38
C TYR A 77 -19.27 -7.50 6.79
N HIS A 78 -19.12 -6.40 6.06
CA HIS A 78 -20.25 -5.72 5.40
C HIS A 78 -20.91 -6.63 4.34
N TYR A 79 -20.10 -7.37 3.59
CA TYR A 79 -20.59 -8.32 2.60
C TYR A 79 -21.45 -9.43 3.23
N LYS A 80 -21.04 -9.98 4.37
CA LYS A 80 -21.84 -10.96 5.12
C LYS A 80 -23.18 -10.42 5.62
N LYS A 81 -23.30 -9.09 5.78
CA LYS A 81 -24.55 -8.41 6.12
C LYS A 81 -25.42 -8.07 4.91
N GLY A 82 -24.98 -8.40 3.69
CA GLY A 82 -25.67 -8.01 2.45
C GLY A 82 -25.52 -6.53 2.11
N GLU A 83 -24.62 -5.80 2.76
CA GLU A 83 -24.40 -4.37 2.50
C GLU A 83 -23.39 -4.18 1.36
N LYS A 84 -23.80 -3.48 0.29
CA LYS A 84 -22.89 -3.04 -0.77
C LYS A 84 -22.11 -1.81 -0.30
N ILE A 85 -20.78 -1.90 -0.23
CA ILE A 85 -19.89 -0.76 0.05
C ILE A 85 -19.55 -0.06 -1.27
N SER A 86 -19.86 1.23 -1.38
CA SER A 86 -19.46 2.03 -2.55
C SER A 86 -17.94 2.16 -2.68
N TYR A 87 -17.44 2.34 -3.90
CA TYR A 87 -16.00 2.51 -4.16
C TYR A 87 -15.37 3.64 -3.32
N ILE A 88 -16.03 4.79 -3.24
CA ILE A 88 -15.57 5.94 -2.43
C ILE A 88 -15.46 5.57 -0.96
N LYS A 89 -16.43 4.81 -0.42
CA LYS A 89 -16.38 4.34 0.97
C LYS A 89 -15.21 3.35 1.19
N LYS A 90 -14.88 2.49 0.21
CA LYS A 90 -13.70 1.62 0.27
C LYS A 90 -12.40 2.43 0.33
N VAL A 91 -12.26 3.46 -0.51
CA VAL A 91 -11.10 4.38 -0.49
C VAL A 91 -11.00 5.06 0.88
N GLY A 92 -12.12 5.54 1.43
CA GLY A 92 -12.16 6.16 2.75
C GLY A 92 -11.75 5.21 3.88
N ILE A 93 -12.26 3.97 3.88
CA ILE A 93 -11.89 2.95 4.87
C ILE A 93 -10.38 2.68 4.81
N LEU A 94 -9.84 2.43 3.62
CA LEU A 94 -8.40 2.16 3.47
C LEU A 94 -7.55 3.37 3.89
N SER A 95 -8.00 4.58 3.59
CA SER A 95 -7.31 5.82 3.99
C SER A 95 -7.27 5.98 5.50
N LEU A 96 -8.37 5.67 6.20
CA LEU A 96 -8.40 5.68 7.66
C LEU A 96 -7.48 4.63 8.26
N ILE A 97 -7.39 3.42 7.68
CA ILE A 97 -6.47 2.38 8.14
C ILE A 97 -5.02 2.84 7.97
N ILE A 98 -4.65 3.36 6.80
CA ILE A 98 -3.29 3.84 6.53
C ILE A 98 -2.96 5.05 7.42
N ALA A 99 -3.87 6.01 7.56
CA ALA A 99 -3.68 7.16 8.43
C ALA A 99 -3.50 6.74 9.89
N GLY A 100 -4.34 5.82 10.39
CA GLY A 100 -4.23 5.26 11.73
C GLY A 100 -2.88 4.56 11.94
N PHE A 101 -2.40 3.82 10.95
CA PHE A 101 -1.09 3.18 11.00
C PHE A 101 0.06 4.19 11.01
N ILE A 102 -0.01 5.26 10.21
CA ILE A 102 0.98 6.34 10.21
C ILE A 102 1.00 7.04 11.58
N ILE A 103 -0.17 7.35 12.15
CA ILE A 103 -0.27 7.97 13.48
C ILE A 103 0.34 7.05 14.54
N PHE A 104 0.04 5.74 14.47
CA PHE A 104 0.59 4.74 15.38
C PHE A 104 2.12 4.63 15.29
N ILE A 105 2.72 4.67 14.11
CA ILE A 105 4.19 4.72 13.98
C ILE A 105 4.72 6.08 14.47
N GLY A 106 3.99 7.15 14.13
CA GLY A 106 4.32 8.53 14.46
C GLY A 106 4.45 8.83 15.95
N THR A 107 3.72 8.11 16.80
CA THR A 107 3.87 8.20 18.26
C THR A 107 5.24 7.73 18.73
N PHE A 108 5.90 6.84 18.00
CA PHE A 108 7.24 6.36 18.34
C PHE A 108 8.36 7.12 17.62
N THR A 109 8.08 7.75 16.47
CA THR A 109 9.06 8.49 15.66
C THR A 109 9.02 10.00 15.86
N ASN A 110 8.26 10.48 16.85
CA ASN A 110 8.21 11.87 17.27
C ASN A 110 7.58 12.83 16.23
N ILE A 111 6.53 12.39 15.51
CA ILE A 111 5.76 13.27 14.61
C ILE A 111 5.14 14.49 15.34
N TRP A 112 5.05 14.40 16.66
CA TRP A 112 4.51 15.42 17.55
C TRP A 112 5.46 16.59 17.83
N THR A 113 6.75 16.51 17.47
CA THR A 113 7.66 17.67 17.55
C THR A 113 7.47 18.66 16.41
N HIS A 114 6.94 18.21 15.27
CA HIS A 114 6.68 19.08 14.14
C HIS A 114 5.29 19.72 14.24
N PRO A 115 5.12 20.95 13.72
CA PRO A 115 3.83 21.59 13.72
C PRO A 115 2.78 20.77 12.96
N TRP A 116 1.55 20.72 13.48
CA TRP A 116 0.46 19.90 12.97
C TRP A 116 0.21 20.04 11.46
N TRP A 117 0.48 21.21 10.86
CA TRP A 117 0.28 21.41 9.43
C TRP A 117 1.28 20.64 8.55
N HIS A 118 2.50 20.35 9.03
CA HIS A 118 3.42 19.48 8.31
C HIS A 118 2.87 18.06 8.23
N ASN A 119 2.04 17.65 9.19
CA ASN A 119 1.46 16.30 9.24
C ASN A 119 0.32 16.12 8.23
N PHE A 120 -0.19 17.19 7.61
CA PHE A 120 -1.17 17.06 6.52
C PHE A 120 -0.63 16.31 5.32
N ILE A 121 0.69 16.33 5.09
CA ILE A 121 1.29 15.56 3.99
C ILE A 121 0.99 14.07 4.13
N HIS A 122 0.89 13.56 5.37
CA HIS A 122 0.56 12.17 5.65
C HIS A 122 -0.90 11.84 5.34
N VAL A 123 -1.81 12.82 5.47
CA VAL A 123 -3.23 12.67 5.07
C VAL A 123 -3.35 12.58 3.55
N PHE A 124 -2.67 13.46 2.82
CA PHE A 124 -2.64 13.39 1.36
C PHE A 124 -2.00 12.09 0.88
N TYR A 125 -0.91 11.67 1.52
CA TYR A 125 -0.24 10.41 1.21
C TYR A 125 -1.16 9.20 1.47
N SER A 126 -1.88 9.15 2.59
CA SER A 126 -2.80 8.06 2.91
C SER A 126 -3.96 7.98 1.92
N LEU A 127 -4.54 9.11 1.52
CA LEU A 127 -5.59 9.18 0.50
C LEU A 127 -5.09 8.70 -0.85
N PHE A 128 -3.92 9.18 -1.28
CA PHE A 128 -3.33 8.80 -2.57
C PHE A 128 -3.02 7.30 -2.65
N LEU A 129 -2.34 6.75 -1.64
CA LEU A 129 -2.09 5.31 -1.57
C LEU A 129 -3.39 4.51 -1.56
N SER A 130 -4.40 4.97 -0.80
CA SER A 130 -5.68 4.28 -0.72
C SER A 130 -6.39 4.25 -2.06
N LEU A 131 -6.32 5.31 -2.84
CA LEU A 131 -6.87 5.35 -4.18
C LEU A 131 -6.19 4.31 -5.08
N ILE A 132 -4.84 4.26 -5.08
CA ILE A 132 -4.07 3.28 -5.87
C ILE A 132 -4.45 1.84 -5.48
N PHE A 133 -4.34 1.50 -4.19
CA PHE A 133 -4.58 0.12 -3.75
C PHE A 133 -6.05 -0.29 -3.84
N THR A 134 -6.99 0.62 -3.57
CA THR A 134 -8.41 0.32 -3.77
C THR A 134 -8.70 0.09 -5.25
N THR A 135 -8.07 0.84 -6.17
CA THR A 135 -8.22 0.60 -7.62
C THR A 135 -7.72 -0.79 -8.00
N ILE A 136 -6.50 -1.15 -7.56
CA ILE A 136 -5.91 -2.48 -7.83
C ILE A 136 -6.83 -3.59 -7.30
N LEU A 137 -7.25 -3.49 -6.03
CA LEU A 137 -8.12 -4.49 -5.40
C LEU A 137 -9.53 -4.50 -6.00
N TYR A 138 -10.02 -3.36 -6.48
CA TYR A 138 -11.32 -3.28 -7.13
C TYR A 138 -11.33 -4.11 -8.41
N PHE A 139 -10.33 -3.92 -9.27
CA PHE A 139 -10.24 -4.67 -10.53
C PHE A 139 -9.93 -6.16 -10.31
N LEU A 140 -9.06 -6.48 -9.36
CA LEU A 140 -8.60 -7.87 -9.17
C LEU A 140 -9.54 -8.70 -8.29
N ILE A 141 -10.19 -8.10 -7.29
CA ILE A 141 -11.06 -8.79 -6.34
C ILE A 141 -12.51 -8.38 -6.52
N ASP A 142 -12.80 -7.09 -6.29
CA ASP A 142 -14.16 -6.68 -5.96
C ASP A 142 -15.11 -6.75 -7.15
N ARG A 143 -14.67 -6.36 -8.34
CA ARG A 143 -15.45 -6.44 -9.58
C ARG A 143 -15.99 -7.86 -9.83
N TYR A 144 -15.20 -8.88 -9.51
CA TYR A 144 -15.60 -10.27 -9.68
C TYR A 144 -16.53 -10.77 -8.58
N VAL A 145 -16.31 -10.32 -7.33
CA VAL A 145 -17.16 -10.68 -6.19
C VAL A 145 -18.54 -10.03 -6.29
N GLU A 146 -18.59 -8.79 -6.78
CA GLU A 146 -19.82 -8.04 -6.99
C GLU A 146 -20.64 -8.62 -8.15
N ARG A 147 -20.00 -9.03 -9.25
CA ARG A 147 -20.68 -9.66 -10.40
C ARG A 147 -21.24 -11.06 -10.09
N SER A 148 -20.52 -11.89 -9.33
CA SER A 148 -20.96 -13.25 -9.00
C SER A 148 -22.19 -13.32 -8.08
N HIS A 149 -22.77 -12.19 -7.69
CA HIS A 149 -23.93 -12.09 -6.80
C HIS A 149 -25.09 -11.30 -7.43
N GLU A 150 -24.96 -10.92 -8.70
CA GLU A 150 -26.06 -10.38 -9.50
C GLU A 150 -26.74 -11.47 -10.35
N ASP A 151 -26.18 -12.68 -10.34
CA ASP A 151 -26.75 -13.94 -10.86
C ASP A 151 -27.27 -14.81 -9.70
#